data_AF-A0AAW4PDR3-F1
#
_entry.id   AF-A0AAW4PDR3-F1
#
_cell.length_a   1.000
_cell.length_b   1.000
_cell.length_c   1.000
_cell.angle_alpha   90.00
_cell.angle_beta   90.00
_cell.angle_gamma   90.00
#
_symmetry.space_group_name_H-M   'P 1'
#
loop_
_entity.id
_entity.type
_entity.pdbx_description
1 polymer ?
#
loop_
_entity_poly.entity_id
_entity_poly.type
_entity_poly.pdbx_seq_one_letter_code
_entity_poly.pdbx_strand_id
1 'polypeptide(L)'
;MSDLTDELADAFAEETDDDTAGTAAENVAAFAEQYDEDLAAEDVLNTFEEAPYGDFGRRFNWLVGELAAENEDCTDSREFRLDGFGDQAADPEMSA
;
A
#
# COMPACT_ATOMS: atom_id res chain seq x y z
N MET A 1 0.09 16.66 -2.47
CA MET A 1 -0.46 15.37 -2.90
C MET A 1 -0.43 15.37 -4.41
N SER A 2 0.09 14.29 -5.00
CA SER A 2 -0.01 14.02 -6.43
C SER A 2 -1.45 13.60 -6.74
N ASP A 3 -1.89 13.80 -7.99
CA ASP A 3 -3.21 13.33 -8.44
C ASP A 3 -3.42 11.83 -8.13
N LEU A 4 -2.35 11.02 -8.18
CA LEU A 4 -2.34 9.61 -7.78
C LEU A 4 -2.74 9.39 -6.31
N THR A 5 -2.17 10.16 -5.38
CA THR A 5 -2.48 10.02 -3.94
C THR A 5 -3.93 10.36 -3.65
N ASP A 6 -4.44 11.45 -4.22
CA ASP A 6 -5.82 11.90 -3.95
C ASP A 6 -6.83 10.89 -4.50
N GLU A 7 -6.63 10.40 -5.73
CA GLU A 7 -7.52 9.42 -6.36
C GLU A 7 -7.54 8.07 -5.62
N LEU A 8 -6.37 7.58 -5.21
CA LEU A 8 -6.28 6.35 -4.44
C LEU A 8 -6.85 6.48 -3.03
N ALA A 9 -6.67 7.64 -2.37
CA ALA A 9 -7.22 7.87 -1.05
C ALA A 9 -8.76 7.85 -1.08
N ASP A 10 -9.37 8.53 -2.06
CA ASP A 10 -10.83 8.54 -2.25
C ASP A 10 -11.35 7.12 -2.53
N ALA A 11 -10.69 6.36 -3.40
CA ALA A 11 -11.10 4.99 -3.73
C ALA A 11 -10.95 4.03 -2.54
N PHE A 12 -9.82 4.09 -1.81
CA PHE A 12 -9.59 3.23 -0.66
C PHE A 12 -10.49 3.58 0.53
N ALA A 13 -10.94 4.82 0.66
CA ALA A 13 -11.90 5.23 1.71
C ALA A 13 -13.28 4.56 1.57
N GLU A 14 -13.60 3.96 0.42
CA GLU A 14 -14.80 3.12 0.27
C GLU A 14 -14.65 1.76 0.97
N GLU A 15 -13.41 1.28 1.15
CA GLU A 15 -13.08 -0.04 1.68
C GLU A 15 -12.53 -0.02 3.12
N THR A 16 -12.08 1.14 3.60
CA THR A 16 -11.50 1.36 4.94
C THR A 16 -11.73 2.79 5.45
N ASP A 17 -11.27 3.13 6.67
CA ASP A 17 -11.29 4.50 7.16
C ASP A 17 -10.32 5.46 6.42
N ASP A 18 -10.65 6.76 6.43
CA ASP A 18 -9.92 7.82 5.71
C ASP A 18 -8.42 7.88 6.09
N ASP A 19 -8.09 7.64 7.37
CA ASP A 19 -6.70 7.66 7.85
C ASP A 19 -5.87 6.51 7.21
N THR A 20 -6.44 5.30 7.21
CA THR A 20 -5.80 4.14 6.57
C THR A 20 -5.75 4.29 5.06
N ALA A 21 -6.82 4.80 4.44
CA ALA A 21 -6.89 5.05 3.01
C ALA A 21 -5.84 6.08 2.54
N GLY A 22 -5.70 7.19 3.28
CA GLY A 22 -4.67 8.19 3.01
C GLY A 22 -3.27 7.61 3.13
N THR A 23 -2.99 6.84 4.19
CA THR A 23 -1.68 6.17 4.38
C THR A 23 -1.38 5.20 3.23
N ALA A 24 -2.38 4.44 2.79
CA ALA A 24 -2.26 3.50 1.67
C ALA A 24 -1.88 4.22 0.38
N ALA A 25 -2.57 5.33 0.08
CA ALA A 25 -2.33 6.13 -1.10
C ALA A 25 -0.96 6.83 -1.09
N GLU A 26 -0.53 7.33 0.08
CA GLU A 26 0.82 7.90 0.26
C GLU A 26 1.90 6.84 0.02
N ASN A 27 1.70 5.62 0.52
CA ASN A 27 2.64 4.53 0.32
C ASN A 27 2.76 4.12 -1.15
N VAL A 28 1.65 4.06 -1.90
CA VAL A 28 1.69 3.77 -3.34
C VAL A 28 2.37 4.89 -4.11
N ALA A 29 2.10 6.14 -3.78
CA ALA A 29 2.78 7.27 -4.41
C ALA A 29 4.30 7.23 -4.13
N ALA A 30 4.71 6.92 -2.91
CA ALA A 30 6.13 6.75 -2.57
C ALA A 30 6.78 5.57 -3.30
N PHE A 31 6.03 4.48 -3.56
CA PHE A 31 6.49 3.38 -4.41
C PHE A 31 6.68 3.84 -5.86
N ALA A 32 5.67 4.52 -6.42
CA ALA A 32 5.70 5.05 -7.79
C ALA A 32 6.90 6.01 -7.99
N GLU A 33 7.10 6.95 -7.08
CA GLU A 33 8.24 7.88 -7.14
C GLU A 33 9.61 7.19 -7.13
N GLN A 34 9.72 6.01 -6.51
CA GLN A 34 10.98 5.28 -6.40
C GLN A 34 11.21 4.28 -7.53
N TYR A 35 10.17 3.59 -7.97
CA TYR A 35 10.30 2.43 -8.85
C TYR A 35 9.52 2.55 -10.16
N ASP A 36 8.44 3.32 -10.20
CA ASP A 36 7.54 3.39 -11.36
C ASP A 36 6.81 4.75 -11.44
N GLU A 37 7.48 5.76 -12.00
CA GLU A 37 6.96 7.15 -12.05
C GLU A 37 5.71 7.29 -12.94
N ASP A 38 5.46 6.31 -13.81
CA ASP A 38 4.33 6.26 -14.74
C ASP A 38 3.14 5.46 -14.17
N LEU A 39 3.23 4.93 -12.94
CA LEU A 39 2.18 4.14 -12.31
C LEU A 39 0.87 4.92 -12.17
N ALA A 40 -0.19 4.42 -12.81
CA ALA A 40 -1.51 5.04 -12.77
C ALA A 40 -2.39 4.47 -11.66
N ALA A 41 -3.29 5.31 -11.14
CA ALA A 41 -4.27 4.91 -10.12
C ALA A 41 -5.17 3.76 -10.61
N GLU A 42 -5.59 3.79 -11.88
CA GLU A 42 -6.41 2.73 -12.49
C GLU A 42 -5.72 1.36 -12.44
N ASP A 43 -4.41 1.29 -12.74
CA ASP A 43 -3.65 0.04 -12.69
C ASP A 43 -3.55 -0.50 -11.25
N VAL A 44 -3.29 0.40 -10.29
CA VAL A 44 -3.25 0.05 -8.86
C VAL A 44 -4.60 -0.51 -8.39
N LEU A 45 -5.70 0.13 -8.75
CA LEU A 45 -7.04 -0.29 -8.36
C LEU A 45 -7.44 -1.62 -9.01
N ASN A 46 -7.15 -1.80 -10.31
CA ASN A 46 -7.38 -3.05 -11.00
C ASN A 46 -6.64 -4.21 -10.32
N THR A 47 -5.35 -4.02 -10.03
CA THR A 47 -4.56 -5.04 -9.32
C THR A 47 -5.15 -5.28 -7.92
N PHE A 48 -5.52 -4.22 -7.18
CA PHE A 48 -6.11 -4.35 -5.84
C PHE A 48 -7.38 -5.22 -5.82
N GLU A 49 -8.23 -5.14 -6.84
CA GLU A 49 -9.44 -5.96 -6.97
C GLU A 49 -9.15 -7.46 -7.18
N GLU A 50 -7.97 -7.82 -7.68
CA GLU A 50 -7.55 -9.20 -7.86
C GLU A 50 -7.10 -9.87 -6.55
N ALA A 51 -6.94 -9.08 -5.48
CA ALA A 51 -6.43 -9.57 -4.22
C ALA A 51 -7.37 -10.64 -3.60
N PRO A 52 -6.85 -11.83 -3.24
CA PRO A 52 -7.68 -12.95 -2.78
C PRO A 52 -8.11 -12.84 -1.31
N TYR A 53 -7.99 -11.66 -0.69
CA TYR A 53 -8.18 -11.45 0.74
C TYR A 53 -9.45 -10.65 1.01
N GLY A 54 -10.09 -10.87 2.17
CA GLY A 54 -11.27 -10.10 2.58
C GLY A 54 -10.93 -8.79 3.29
N ASP A 55 -9.79 -8.73 3.98
CA ASP A 55 -9.39 -7.57 4.78
C ASP A 55 -8.57 -6.56 3.95
N PHE A 56 -8.92 -5.27 4.03
CA PHE A 56 -8.26 -4.18 3.27
C PHE A 56 -6.73 -4.21 3.41
N GLY A 57 -6.20 -4.20 4.64
CA GLY A 57 -4.76 -4.19 4.88
C GLY A 57 -4.05 -5.41 4.27
N ARG A 58 -4.68 -6.58 4.26
CA ARG A 58 -4.11 -7.77 3.60
C ARG A 58 -4.13 -7.68 2.09
N ARG A 59 -5.23 -7.16 1.51
CA ARG A 59 -5.31 -6.90 0.07
C ARG A 59 -4.25 -5.89 -0.36
N PHE A 60 -4.11 -4.80 0.39
CA PHE A 60 -3.12 -3.77 0.12
C PHE A 60 -1.68 -4.29 0.24
N ASN A 61 -1.37 -5.07 1.28
CA ASN A 61 -0.04 -5.66 1.43
C ASN A 61 0.30 -6.65 0.32
N TRP A 62 -0.71 -7.31 -0.25
CA TRP A 62 -0.56 -8.16 -1.43
C TRP A 62 -0.37 -7.34 -2.70
N LEU A 63 -1.16 -6.27 -2.92
CA LEU A 63 -1.01 -5.31 -4.02
C LEU A 63 0.43 -4.79 -4.10
N VAL A 64 0.97 -4.30 -2.98
CA VAL A 64 2.34 -3.80 -2.90
C VAL A 64 3.37 -4.89 -3.26
N GLY A 65 3.05 -6.16 -2.97
CA GLY A 65 3.85 -7.30 -3.40
C GLY A 65 3.81 -7.55 -4.90
N GLU A 66 2.66 -7.41 -5.54
CA GLU A 66 2.51 -7.52 -7.00
C GLU A 66 3.23 -6.39 -7.72
N LEU A 67 3.01 -5.13 -7.32
CA LEU A 67 3.70 -3.97 -7.89
C LEU A 67 5.23 -4.12 -7.84
N ALA A 68 5.74 -4.63 -6.72
CA ALA A 68 7.16 -4.92 -6.57
C ALA A 68 7.64 -6.13 -7.39
N ALA A 69 6.79 -7.13 -7.62
CA ALA A 69 7.12 -8.28 -8.46
C ALA A 69 7.23 -7.90 -9.94
N GLU A 70 6.48 -6.89 -10.38
CA GLU A 70 6.56 -6.33 -11.73
C GLU A 70 7.79 -5.43 -11.92
N ASN A 71 8.35 -4.90 -10.82
CA ASN A 71 9.52 -4.03 -10.82
C ASN A 71 10.79 -4.77 -10.38
N GLU A 72 11.63 -5.17 -11.33
CA GLU A 72 12.85 -5.96 -11.09
C GLU A 72 13.85 -5.30 -10.12
N ASP A 73 13.80 -3.96 -10.00
CA ASP A 73 14.64 -3.16 -9.12
C ASP A 73 14.12 -3.08 -7.67
N CYS A 74 12.85 -3.46 -7.44
CA CYS A 74 12.26 -3.47 -6.10
C CYS A 74 12.64 -4.74 -5.33
N THR A 75 13.68 -4.64 -4.52
CA THR A 75 14.17 -5.78 -3.71
C THR A 75 13.48 -5.95 -2.36
N ASP A 76 12.83 -4.88 -1.85
CA ASP A 76 12.11 -4.89 -0.58
C ASP A 76 10.89 -3.97 -0.60
N SER A 77 9.71 -4.54 -0.83
CA SER A 77 8.45 -3.78 -0.90
C SER A 77 7.83 -3.52 0.48
N ARG A 78 8.46 -3.96 1.58
CA ARG A 78 7.82 -3.95 2.90
C ARG A 78 7.62 -2.54 3.46
N GLU A 79 8.47 -1.59 3.07
CA GLU A 79 8.35 -0.19 3.50
C GLU A 79 7.05 0.48 3.03
N PHE A 80 6.47 0.01 1.92
CA PHE A 80 5.23 0.55 1.35
C PHE A 80 3.96 -0.16 1.84
N ARG A 81 4.07 -1.18 2.68
CA ARG A 81 2.91 -1.97 3.15
C ARG A 81 2.18 -1.28 4.29
N LEU A 82 0.86 -1.49 4.37
CA LEU A 82 0.04 -1.21 5.54
C LEU A 82 0.26 -2.31 6.59
N ASP A 83 1.46 -2.28 7.14
CA ASP A 83 1.88 -2.82 8.44
C ASP A 83 3.38 -2.52 8.55
N GLY A 84 3.72 -1.25 8.32
CA GLY A 84 5.05 -0.73 8.59
C GLY A 84 5.11 -0.41 10.07
N PHE A 85 5.35 -1.42 10.92
CA PHE A 85 5.60 -1.16 12.34
C PHE A 85 4.51 -0.24 12.92
N GLY A 86 3.24 -0.66 12.94
CA GLY A 86 2.26 0.02 13.82
C GLY A 86 2.87 0.16 15.21
N ASP A 87 2.36 1.01 16.10
CA ASP A 87 2.88 1.25 17.47
C ASP A 87 3.20 0.01 18.36
N GLN A 88 3.10 -1.22 17.82
CA GLN A 88 3.71 -2.48 18.25
C GLN A 88 5.04 -2.84 17.56
N ALA A 89 5.72 -1.87 16.96
CA ALA A 89 7.11 -1.95 16.55
C ALA A 89 8.02 -2.00 17.77
N ALA A 90 8.11 -3.20 18.35
CA ALA A 90 8.66 -3.48 19.67
C ALA A 90 7.81 -2.91 20.81
N ASP A 91 6.78 -3.64 21.22
CA ASP A 91 6.52 -3.74 22.65
C ASP A 91 7.52 -4.75 23.24
N PRO A 92 8.59 -4.32 23.93
CA PRO A 92 9.51 -5.23 24.60
C PRO A 92 8.85 -6.04 25.74
N GLU A 93 7.59 -5.77 26.10
CA GLU A 93 6.87 -6.48 27.16
C GLU A 93 6.08 -7.72 26.67
N MET A 94 6.16 -8.11 25.39
CA MET A 94 5.75 -9.47 24.95
C MET A 94 6.91 -10.47 24.99
N SER A 95 7.75 -10.37 26.01
CA SER A 95 8.70 -11.42 26.40
C SER A 95 8.93 -11.37 27.92
N ALA A 96 7.92 -11.76 28.70
CA ALA A 96 8.08 -12.30 30.05
C ALA A 96 6.85 -13.10 30.50
#